data_AF-A0A9D6NXV1-F1
#
_entry.id   AF-A0A9D6NXV1-F1
#
_cell.length_a   1.000
_cell.length_b   1.000
_cell.length_c   1.000
_cell.angle_alpha   90.00
_cell.angle_beta   90.00
_cell.angle_gamma   90.00
#
_symmetry.space_group_name_H-M   'P 1'
#
loop_
_entity.id
_entity.type
_entity.pdbx_description
1 polymer ?
#
loop_
_entity_poly.entity_id
_entity_poly.type
_entity_poly.pdbx_seq_one_letter_code
_entity_poly.pdbx_strand_id
1 'polypeptide(L)'
;MIGFRHADPRFPFLWESAAQPPARWHGPGEGPAHYFCDTPDGAWAEFLRHEEIKDPKDLATIRRSVWAVDLQNEPLPTPNLLLRTLTGGPKSYAACQAEARRLRKEGARGLLAPSAALLPGGAHGWRVDSGLRPGPPRDGTVIVLFGGRPDLVGWAATAAGRPTDALLAAVRHFRVAATD
;
A
#
# COMPACT_ATOMS: atom_id res chain seq x y z
N MET A 1 14.23 0.79 6.91
CA MET A 1 13.93 0.86 5.46
C MET A 1 12.92 1.96 5.29
N ILE A 2 12.97 2.74 4.21
CA ILE A 2 11.96 3.79 4.02
C ILE A 2 10.71 3.19 3.36
N GLY A 3 9.57 3.36 4.01
CA GLY A 3 8.25 3.08 3.45
C GLY A 3 7.47 4.35 3.18
N PHE A 4 6.62 4.33 2.17
CA PHE A 4 5.77 5.44 1.78
C PHE A 4 4.32 5.13 2.08
N ARG A 5 3.59 6.12 2.60
CA ARG A 5 2.13 6.03 2.72
C ARG A 5 1.48 7.38 2.52
N HIS A 6 0.25 7.36 2.02
CA HIS A 6 -0.58 8.56 1.98
C HIS A 6 -1.49 8.61 3.23
N ALA A 7 -1.91 9.82 3.59
CA ALA A 7 -2.93 10.07 4.59
C ALA A 7 -3.79 11.26 4.17
N ASP A 8 -5.02 11.31 4.67
CA ASP A 8 -5.77 12.57 4.63
C ASP A 8 -5.01 13.60 5.49
N PRO A 9 -4.74 14.82 4.98
CA PRO A 9 -3.89 15.81 5.66
C PRO A 9 -4.37 16.22 7.06
N ARG A 10 -5.62 15.94 7.42
CA ARG A 10 -6.21 16.28 8.72
C ARG A 10 -5.82 15.31 9.84
N PHE A 11 -5.23 14.17 9.49
CA PHE A 11 -4.95 13.09 10.43
C PHE A 11 -3.45 12.75 10.45
N PRO A 12 -2.93 12.20 11.57
CA PRO A 12 -1.58 11.69 11.63
C PRO A 12 -1.37 10.56 10.62
N PHE A 13 -0.10 10.32 10.26
CA PHE A 13 0.24 9.28 9.29
C PHE A 13 0.08 7.86 9.83
N LEU A 14 -0.11 7.68 11.14
CA LEU A 14 -0.38 6.38 11.78
C LEU A 14 -1.76 6.36 12.43
N TRP A 15 -2.34 5.17 12.49
CA TRP A 15 -3.54 4.92 13.27
C TRP A 15 -3.19 4.73 14.74
N GLU A 16 -3.91 5.37 15.64
CA GLU A 16 -3.67 5.23 17.08
C GLU A 16 -4.55 4.16 17.73
N SER A 17 -5.67 3.78 17.09
CA SER A 17 -6.66 2.87 17.67
C SER A 17 -7.03 1.71 16.75
N ALA A 18 -7.61 0.67 17.37
CA ALA A 18 -8.17 -0.49 16.68
C ALA A 18 -9.49 -0.22 15.94
N ALA A 19 -10.03 1.01 16.01
CA ALA A 19 -11.23 1.41 15.29
C ALA A 19 -11.01 1.63 13.78
N GLN A 20 -9.79 1.37 13.28
CA GLN A 20 -9.48 1.34 11.86
C GLN A 20 -10.40 0.36 11.11
N PRO A 21 -11.02 0.79 9.99
CA PRO A 21 -11.82 -0.11 9.14
C PRO A 21 -10.98 -1.29 8.61
N PRO A 22 -11.55 -2.51 8.55
CA PRO A 22 -10.83 -3.69 8.10
C PRO A 22 -10.31 -3.56 6.67
N ALA A 23 -9.16 -4.16 6.41
CA ALA A 23 -8.55 -4.19 5.09
C ALA A 23 -7.93 -5.56 4.79
N ARG A 24 -7.08 -5.65 3.77
CA ARG A 24 -6.54 -6.94 3.28
C ARG A 24 -5.84 -7.76 4.39
N TRP A 25 -5.07 -7.11 5.26
CA TRP A 25 -4.19 -7.76 6.24
C TRP A 25 -4.63 -7.60 7.70
N HIS A 26 -5.84 -7.06 7.95
CA HIS A 26 -6.44 -7.05 9.29
C HIS A 26 -7.97 -7.06 9.20
N GLY A 27 -8.61 -7.82 10.09
CA GLY A 27 -10.06 -7.85 10.26
C GLY A 27 -10.58 -6.76 11.21
N PRO A 28 -11.91 -6.71 11.44
CA PRO A 28 -12.52 -5.77 12.37
C PRO A 28 -11.94 -5.89 13.78
N GLY A 29 -11.53 -4.77 14.39
CA GLY A 29 -10.97 -4.74 15.74
C GLY A 29 -9.54 -5.29 15.87
N GLU A 30 -8.90 -5.67 14.76
CA GLU A 30 -7.52 -6.20 14.76
C GLU A 30 -6.46 -5.11 14.53
N GLY A 31 -6.90 -3.87 14.35
CA GLY A 31 -6.02 -2.73 14.21
C GLY A 31 -5.35 -2.31 15.52
N PRO A 32 -4.48 -1.29 15.46
CA PRO A 32 -4.07 -0.62 14.24
C PRO A 32 -3.15 -1.50 13.38
N ALA A 33 -3.26 -1.35 12.06
CA ALA A 33 -2.36 -1.92 11.07
C ALA A 33 -1.95 -0.83 10.08
N HIS A 34 -0.65 -0.73 9.83
CA HIS A 34 -0.07 0.36 9.05
C HIS A 34 0.46 -0.17 7.74
N TYR A 35 -0.08 0.36 6.64
CA TYR A 35 0.25 -0.05 5.29
C TYR A 35 1.20 0.98 4.69
N PHE A 36 2.33 0.49 4.20
CA PHE A 36 3.32 1.27 3.48
C PHE A 36 3.64 0.57 2.16
N CYS A 37 4.24 1.30 1.24
CA CYS A 37 4.82 0.76 0.02
C CYS A 37 6.31 1.10 -0.06
N ASP A 38 7.08 0.30 -0.78
CA ASP A 38 8.50 0.53 -1.02
C ASP A 38 8.77 1.69 -2.00
N THR A 39 7.72 2.22 -2.65
CA THR A 39 7.77 3.40 -3.53
C THR A 39 6.58 4.34 -3.29
N PRO A 40 6.71 5.65 -3.60
CA PRO A 40 5.58 6.59 -3.58
C PRO A 40 4.45 6.17 -4.54
N ASP A 41 4.80 5.69 -5.73
CA ASP A 41 3.83 5.24 -6.73
C ASP A 41 3.07 4.00 -6.26
N GLY A 42 3.70 3.10 -5.51
CA GLY A 42 2.99 2.00 -4.84
C GLY A 42 1.96 2.50 -3.83
N ALA A 43 2.31 3.50 -3.01
CA ALA A 43 1.39 4.06 -2.03
C ALA A 43 0.18 4.73 -2.71
N TRP A 44 0.42 5.42 -3.83
CA TRP A 44 -0.65 5.98 -4.64
C TRP A 44 -1.47 4.92 -5.36
N ALA A 45 -0.86 3.87 -5.89
CA ALA A 45 -1.58 2.80 -6.57
C ALA A 45 -2.55 2.09 -5.61
N GLU A 46 -2.13 1.82 -4.37
CA GLU A 46 -3.01 1.23 -3.35
C GLU A 46 -4.20 2.16 -3.04
N PHE A 47 -3.99 3.48 -2.98
CA PHE A 47 -5.09 4.46 -2.88
C PHE A 47 -6.05 4.38 -4.06
N LEU A 48 -5.52 4.49 -5.28
CA LEU A 48 -6.32 4.50 -6.52
C LEU A 48 -7.12 3.23 -6.70
N ARG A 49 -6.54 2.08 -6.36
CA ARG A 49 -7.26 0.80 -6.35
C ARG A 49 -8.34 0.77 -5.28
N HIS A 50 -8.04 1.23 -4.06
CA HIS A 50 -9.01 1.18 -2.96
C HIS A 50 -10.26 2.01 -3.24
N GLU A 51 -10.08 3.21 -3.79
CA GLU A 51 -11.18 4.11 -4.18
C GLU A 51 -11.75 3.80 -5.58
N GLU A 52 -11.19 2.83 -6.30
CA GLU A 52 -11.53 2.50 -7.69
C GLU A 52 -11.49 3.70 -8.66
N ILE A 53 -10.56 4.63 -8.44
CA ILE A 53 -10.36 5.83 -9.26
C ILE A 53 -9.67 5.46 -10.57
N LYS A 54 -10.33 5.73 -11.70
CA LYS A 54 -9.89 5.37 -13.05
C LYS A 54 -9.80 6.55 -14.02
N ASP A 55 -10.52 7.65 -13.74
CA ASP A 55 -10.55 8.84 -14.59
C ASP A 55 -9.44 9.82 -14.16
N PRO A 56 -8.56 10.27 -15.08
CA PRO A 56 -7.62 11.36 -14.81
C PRO A 56 -8.25 12.61 -14.20
N LYS A 57 -9.52 12.92 -14.52
CA LYS A 57 -10.25 14.07 -13.96
C LYS A 57 -10.45 13.95 -12.45
N ASP A 58 -10.69 12.74 -11.95
CA ASP A 58 -10.82 12.51 -10.51
C ASP A 58 -9.50 12.80 -9.79
N LEU A 59 -8.36 12.58 -10.44
CA LEU A 59 -7.05 12.86 -9.85
C LEU A 59 -6.84 14.33 -9.52
N ALA A 60 -7.45 15.23 -10.28
CA ALA A 60 -7.38 16.67 -10.05
C ALA A 60 -8.00 17.08 -8.71
N THR A 61 -8.91 16.26 -8.16
CA THR A 61 -9.59 16.51 -6.88
C THR A 61 -8.82 15.99 -5.67
N ILE A 62 -7.86 15.07 -5.87
CA ILE A 62 -7.12 14.43 -4.78
C ILE A 62 -6.18 15.43 -4.11
N ARG A 63 -6.26 15.52 -2.77
CA ARG A 63 -5.27 16.19 -1.93
C ARG A 63 -4.95 15.29 -0.74
N ARG A 64 -3.81 14.60 -0.79
CA ARG A 64 -3.31 13.76 0.31
C ARG A 64 -1.92 14.22 0.74
N SER A 65 -1.61 14.00 2.01
CA SER A 65 -0.22 14.04 2.45
C SER A 65 0.46 12.72 2.07
N VAL A 66 1.74 12.78 1.69
CA VAL A 66 2.59 11.60 1.51
C VAL A 66 3.71 11.67 2.54
N TRP A 67 3.94 10.57 3.22
CA TRP A 67 4.94 10.42 4.27
C TRP A 67 5.98 9.41 3.84
N ALA A 68 7.25 9.76 3.99
CA ALA A 68 8.36 8.81 4.01
C ALA A 68 8.61 8.44 5.47
N VAL A 69 8.64 7.15 5.79
CA VAL A 69 8.70 6.66 7.18
C VAL A 69 9.81 5.65 7.31
N ASP A 70 10.67 5.81 8.32
CA ASP A 70 11.66 4.79 8.62
C ASP A 70 11.03 3.64 9.38
N LEU A 71 10.98 2.47 8.72
CA LEU A 71 10.42 1.22 9.24
C LEU A 71 11.45 0.36 9.98
N GLN A 72 12.61 0.93 10.35
CA GLN A 72 13.61 0.35 11.26
C GLN A 72 14.23 -1.01 10.83
N ASN A 73 14.04 -1.44 9.57
CA ASN A 73 14.58 -2.70 9.02
C ASN A 73 14.20 -3.95 9.85
N GLU A 74 12.96 -4.00 10.35
CA GLU A 74 12.49 -5.17 11.08
C GLU A 74 12.45 -6.42 10.18
N PRO A 75 12.69 -7.62 10.73
CA PRO A 75 12.51 -8.87 9.99
C PRO A 75 11.01 -9.12 9.78
N LEU A 76 10.59 -9.06 8.52
CA LEU A 76 9.18 -9.20 8.15
C LEU A 76 8.96 -10.46 7.31
N PRO A 77 8.16 -11.43 7.81
CA PRO A 77 7.88 -12.64 7.05
C PRO A 77 7.00 -12.35 5.83
N THR A 78 7.14 -13.19 4.80
CA THR A 78 6.24 -13.20 3.65
C THR A 78 5.07 -14.16 3.88
N PRO A 79 3.82 -13.76 3.62
CA PRO A 79 2.65 -14.62 3.70
C PRO A 79 2.78 -15.87 2.82
N ASN A 80 2.41 -17.04 3.36
CA ASN A 80 2.37 -18.29 2.61
C ASN A 80 1.02 -18.45 1.88
N LEU A 81 0.78 -17.61 0.88
CA LEU A 81 -0.44 -17.64 0.06
C LEU A 81 -0.09 -17.56 -1.42
N LEU A 82 -0.96 -18.11 -2.25
CA LEU A 82 -0.82 -18.04 -3.70
C LEU A 82 -0.94 -16.60 -4.19
N LEU A 83 -0.17 -16.23 -5.23
CA LEU A 83 -0.14 -14.87 -5.76
C LEU A 83 -1.54 -14.33 -6.11
N ARG A 84 -2.41 -15.18 -6.67
CA ARG A 84 -3.81 -14.82 -6.98
C ARG A 84 -4.62 -14.36 -5.76
N THR A 85 -4.28 -14.87 -4.57
CA THR A 85 -4.89 -14.48 -3.30
C THR A 85 -4.29 -13.15 -2.84
N LEU A 86 -2.96 -13.02 -2.89
CA LEU A 86 -2.23 -11.81 -2.50
C LEU A 86 -2.66 -10.58 -3.31
N THR A 87 -2.82 -10.73 -4.63
CA THR A 87 -3.21 -9.63 -5.54
C THR A 87 -4.73 -9.56 -5.79
N GLY A 88 -5.51 -10.47 -5.18
CA GLY A 88 -6.93 -10.67 -5.44
C GLY A 88 -7.84 -9.53 -4.96
N GLY A 89 -9.12 -9.61 -5.31
CA GLY A 89 -10.16 -8.67 -4.88
C GLY A 89 -10.60 -8.85 -3.42
N PRO A 90 -11.67 -8.15 -2.97
CA PRO A 90 -12.18 -8.27 -1.60
C PRO A 90 -12.51 -9.72 -1.18
N LYS A 91 -12.91 -10.58 -2.13
CA LYS A 91 -13.13 -12.03 -1.90
C LYS A 91 -11.89 -12.76 -1.36
N SER A 92 -10.68 -12.22 -1.56
CA SER A 92 -9.43 -12.79 -1.05
C SER A 92 -9.06 -12.34 0.38
N TYR A 93 -9.75 -11.33 0.93
CA TYR A 93 -9.35 -10.70 2.19
C TYR A 93 -9.45 -11.67 3.37
N ALA A 94 -10.47 -12.51 3.42
CA ALA A 94 -10.61 -13.49 4.50
C ALA A 94 -9.38 -14.40 4.63
N ALA A 95 -8.82 -14.86 3.51
CA ALA A 95 -7.61 -15.68 3.50
C ALA A 95 -6.36 -14.88 3.90
N CYS A 96 -6.22 -13.64 3.41
CA CYS A 96 -5.11 -12.76 3.77
C CYS A 96 -5.14 -12.39 5.27
N GLN A 97 -6.32 -12.10 5.82
CA GLN A 97 -6.52 -11.80 7.24
C GLN A 97 -6.24 -13.03 8.12
N ALA A 98 -6.67 -14.23 7.71
CA ALA A 98 -6.34 -15.46 8.41
C ALA A 98 -4.82 -15.70 8.46
N GLU A 99 -4.12 -15.44 7.36
CA GLU A 99 -2.66 -15.56 7.32
C GLU A 99 -1.97 -14.49 8.18
N ALA A 100 -2.45 -13.24 8.18
CA ALA A 100 -1.94 -12.22 9.09
C ALA A 100 -2.15 -12.59 10.57
N ARG A 101 -3.29 -13.20 10.94
CA ARG A 101 -3.53 -13.73 12.29
C ARG A 101 -2.52 -14.81 12.66
N ARG A 102 -2.24 -15.74 11.74
CA ARG A 102 -1.23 -16.80 11.94
C ARG A 102 0.15 -16.20 12.20
N LEU A 103 0.60 -15.28 11.36
CA LEU A 103 1.89 -14.59 11.52
C LEU A 103 1.98 -13.83 12.85
N ARG A 104 0.91 -13.12 13.24
CA ARG A 104 0.85 -12.45 14.57
C ARG A 104 0.94 -13.44 15.73
N LYS A 105 0.27 -14.60 15.63
CA LYS A 105 0.37 -15.67 16.64
C LYS A 105 1.79 -16.23 16.77
N GLU A 106 2.56 -16.20 15.69
CA GLU A 106 3.98 -16.59 15.65
C GLU A 106 4.92 -15.46 16.11
N GLY A 107 4.39 -14.31 16.53
CA GLY A 107 5.17 -13.18 17.05
C GLY A 107 5.62 -12.17 15.99
N ALA A 108 5.16 -12.28 14.74
CA ALA A 108 5.49 -11.30 13.71
C ALA A 108 4.88 -9.93 14.04
N ARG A 109 5.71 -8.88 13.97
CA ARG A 109 5.29 -7.47 14.12
C ARG A 109 4.80 -6.83 12.82
N GLY A 110 4.82 -7.59 11.73
CA GLY A 110 4.39 -7.15 10.41
C GLY A 110 4.58 -8.24 9.36
N LEU A 111 4.47 -7.87 8.09
CA LEU A 111 4.70 -8.74 6.94
C LEU A 111 5.12 -7.94 5.69
N LEU A 112 5.72 -8.64 4.73
CA LEU A 112 5.97 -8.15 3.38
C LEU A 112 5.10 -8.90 2.38
N ALA A 113 4.36 -8.18 1.55
CA ALA A 113 3.54 -8.76 0.49
C ALA A 113 3.80 -8.06 -0.85
N PRO A 114 3.61 -8.74 -1.99
CA PRO A 114 3.54 -8.06 -3.28
C PRO A 114 2.48 -6.96 -3.25
N SER A 115 2.71 -5.84 -3.95
CA SER A 115 1.64 -4.88 -4.17
C SER A 115 0.47 -5.58 -4.86
N ALA A 116 -0.71 -5.46 -4.26
CA ALA A 116 -1.90 -5.91 -4.93
C ALA A 116 -2.22 -4.91 -6.05
N ALA A 117 -2.07 -3.62 -5.77
CA ALA A 117 -2.51 -2.56 -6.65
C ALA A 117 -1.69 -2.36 -7.91
N LEU A 118 -0.42 -2.74 -7.94
CA LEU A 118 0.38 -2.58 -9.15
C LEU A 118 0.26 -3.78 -10.11
N LEU A 119 0.30 -3.48 -11.41
CA LEU A 119 0.63 -4.44 -12.45
C LEU A 119 2.13 -4.78 -12.40
N PRO A 120 2.55 -5.96 -12.90
CA PRO A 120 3.98 -6.31 -12.98
C PRO A 120 4.79 -5.21 -13.68
N GLY A 121 5.94 -4.85 -13.12
CA GLY A 121 6.80 -3.75 -13.58
C GLY A 121 6.28 -2.33 -13.29
N GLY A 122 5.11 -2.20 -12.65
CA GLY A 122 4.43 -0.93 -12.40
C GLY A 122 5.06 -0.06 -11.32
N ALA A 123 6.03 -0.57 -10.54
CA ALA A 123 6.72 0.16 -9.47
C ALA A 123 8.11 0.69 -9.89
N HIS A 124 8.39 0.81 -11.18
CA HIS A 124 9.69 1.26 -11.66
C HIS A 124 10.00 2.69 -11.19
N GLY A 125 11.28 2.97 -11.02
CA GLY A 125 11.76 4.33 -10.77
C GLY A 125 12.15 5.04 -12.06
N TRP A 126 12.86 6.15 -11.90
CA TRP A 126 13.44 6.89 -13.03
C TRP A 126 14.95 7.02 -12.85
N ARG A 127 15.68 7.08 -13.96
CA ARG A 127 17.11 7.39 -14.02
C ARG A 127 17.35 8.56 -14.96
N VAL A 128 18.47 9.24 -14.78
CA VAL A 128 18.90 10.34 -15.67
C VAL A 128 20.00 9.83 -16.58
N ASP A 129 19.71 9.80 -17.89
CA ASP A 129 20.62 9.36 -18.94
C ASP A 129 20.20 10.04 -20.25
N SER A 130 20.84 11.18 -20.55
CA SER A 130 20.42 12.12 -21.60
C SER A 130 18.93 12.49 -21.50
N GLY A 131 18.48 12.79 -20.29
CA GLY A 131 17.08 13.04 -19.96
C GLY A 131 16.52 11.99 -19.00
N LEU A 132 15.23 12.12 -18.67
CA LEU A 132 14.55 11.19 -17.78
C LEU A 132 14.21 9.88 -18.53
N ARG A 133 14.65 8.75 -17.99
CA ARG A 133 14.41 7.41 -18.54
C ARG A 133 13.80 6.50 -17.48
N PRO A 134 12.95 5.53 -17.86
CA PRO A 134 12.53 4.50 -16.92
C PRO A 134 13.74 3.76 -16.32
N GLY A 135 13.70 3.54 -15.01
CA GLY A 135 14.60 2.63 -14.33
C GLY A 135 14.25 1.17 -14.59
N PRO A 136 14.98 0.24 -13.97
CA PRO A 136 14.65 -1.19 -14.04
C PRO A 136 13.21 -1.49 -13.57
N PRO A 137 12.53 -2.47 -14.18
CA PRO A 137 11.18 -2.86 -13.78
C PRO A 137 11.17 -3.39 -12.34
N ARG A 138 10.12 -3.03 -11.59
CA ARG A 138 9.85 -3.51 -10.23
C ARG A 138 8.35 -3.72 -10.06
N ASP A 139 7.95 -4.74 -9.30
CA ASP A 139 6.53 -5.08 -9.09
C ASP A 139 5.90 -4.35 -7.89
N GLY A 140 6.73 -3.79 -7.01
CA GLY A 140 6.31 -3.08 -5.81
C GLY A 140 6.00 -4.02 -4.64
N THR A 141 6.29 -3.55 -3.43
CA THR A 141 6.11 -4.28 -2.18
C THR A 141 5.27 -3.47 -1.23
N VAL A 142 4.26 -4.11 -0.65
CA VAL A 142 3.48 -3.59 0.47
C VAL A 142 4.09 -4.12 1.77
N ILE A 143 4.35 -3.20 2.68
CA ILE A 143 4.83 -3.47 4.02
C ILE A 143 3.68 -3.20 4.98
N VAL A 144 3.33 -4.18 5.82
CA VAL A 144 2.32 -4.02 6.85
C VAL A 144 2.95 -4.17 8.21
N LEU A 145 2.75 -3.20 9.10
CA LEU A 145 3.17 -3.27 10.50
C LEU A 145 1.94 -3.35 11.39
N PHE A 146 1.98 -4.23 12.38
CA PHE A 146 0.88 -4.49 13.31
C PHE A 146 1.07 -3.77 14.64
N GLY A 147 -0.06 -3.39 15.25
CA GLY A 147 -0.10 -2.75 16.55
C GLY A 147 0.32 -1.29 16.51
N GLY A 148 0.26 -0.63 17.67
CA GLY A 148 0.71 0.75 17.81
C GLY A 148 2.21 0.86 17.54
N ARG A 149 2.61 1.87 16.75
CA ARG A 149 4.00 2.09 16.33
C ARG A 149 4.51 3.50 16.69
N PRO A 150 4.52 3.88 17.98
CA PRO A 150 5.01 5.19 18.42
C PRO A 150 6.52 5.38 18.17
N ASP A 151 7.22 4.29 17.89
CA ASP A 151 8.65 4.22 17.58
C ASP A 151 8.98 4.71 16.15
N LEU A 152 8.00 4.77 15.23
CA LEU A 152 8.26 5.13 13.85
C LEU A 152 8.37 6.64 13.66
N VAL A 153 9.40 7.05 12.91
CA VAL A 153 9.63 8.44 12.54
C VAL A 153 9.26 8.64 11.08
N GLY A 154 8.39 9.62 10.83
CA GLY A 154 7.93 9.98 9.49
C GLY A 154 8.31 11.42 9.14
N TRP A 155 8.66 11.64 7.87
CA TRP A 155 8.87 12.95 7.27
C TRP A 155 7.79 13.20 6.23
N ALA A 156 7.11 14.33 6.34
CA ALA A 156 6.15 14.75 5.32
C ALA A 156 6.92 15.02 4.02
N ALA A 157 6.74 14.14 3.03
CA ALA A 157 7.30 14.30 1.69
C ALA A 157 6.47 15.27 0.86
N THR A 158 5.14 15.25 1.06
CA THR A 158 4.19 16.15 0.40
C THR A 158 3.03 16.47 1.34
N ALA A 159 2.61 17.72 1.43
CA ALA A 159 1.46 18.12 2.25
C ALA A 159 0.10 17.97 1.53
N ALA A 160 0.04 18.33 0.23
CA ALA A 160 -1.17 18.33 -0.58
C ALA A 160 -0.87 17.82 -2.00
N GLY A 161 -0.48 16.56 -2.10
CA GLY A 161 -0.11 15.89 -3.35
C GLY A 161 -1.28 15.21 -4.05
N ARG A 162 -1.03 14.86 -5.32
CA ARG A 162 -1.85 13.98 -6.14
C ARG A 162 -0.94 13.02 -6.93
N PRO A 163 -1.41 11.82 -7.31
CA PRO A 163 -0.65 10.94 -8.19
C PRO A 163 -0.55 11.51 -9.60
N THR A 164 0.41 11.00 -10.37
CA THR A 164 0.52 11.31 -11.80
C THR A 164 -0.53 10.56 -12.60
N ASP A 165 -0.99 11.14 -13.69
CA ASP A 165 -1.98 10.53 -14.58
C ASP A 165 -1.48 9.22 -15.19
N ALA A 166 -0.17 9.14 -15.44
CA ALA A 166 0.50 7.94 -15.97
C ALA A 166 0.36 6.72 -15.04
N LEU A 167 0.22 6.93 -13.73
CA LEU A 167 0.11 5.83 -12.77
C LEU A 167 -1.17 5.02 -12.96
N LEU A 168 -2.25 5.61 -13.47
CA LEU A 168 -3.54 4.92 -13.70
C LEU A 168 -3.37 3.67 -14.57
N ALA A 169 -2.51 3.74 -15.59
CA ALA A 169 -2.24 2.60 -16.48
C ALA A 169 -1.50 1.44 -15.79
N ALA A 170 -0.86 1.68 -14.65
CA ALA A 170 -0.15 0.68 -13.86
C ALA A 170 -1.01 0.09 -12.73
N VAL A 171 -2.25 0.57 -12.52
CA VAL A 171 -3.11 0.12 -11.43
C VAL A 171 -3.97 -1.08 -11.83
N ARG A 172 -3.91 -2.13 -11.03
CA ARG A 172 -4.77 -3.31 -11.08
C ARG A 172 -6.07 -3.07 -10.31
N HIS A 173 -7.08 -2.57 -11.00
CA HIS A 173 -8.42 -2.39 -10.43
C HIS A 173 -9.16 -3.71 -10.19
N PHE A 174 -10.17 -3.68 -9.32
CA PHE A 174 -11.08 -4.81 -9.17
C PHE A 174 -11.85 -5.04 -10.48
N ARG A 175 -11.92 -6.30 -10.93
CA ARG A 175 -12.78 -6.63 -12.06
C ARG A 175 -14.23 -6.38 -11.65
N VAL A 176 -14.93 -5.52 -12.40
CA VAL A 176 -16.38 -5.51 -12.39
C VAL A 176 -16.80 -6.90 -12.88
N ALA A 177 -17.64 -7.62 -12.13
CA ALA A 177 -18.23 -8.84 -12.67
C ALA A 177 -18.95 -8.43 -13.97
N ALA A 178 -18.66 -9.10 -15.09
CA ALA A 178 -19.53 -8.97 -16.23
C ALA A 178 -20.94 -9.33 -15.74
N THR A 179 -21.85 -8.37 -15.81
CA THR A 179 -23.27 -8.68 -15.75
C THR A 179 -23.57 -9.44 -17.03
N ASP A 180 -23.70 -10.75 -16.91
CA ASP A 180 -24.32 -11.59 -17.93
C ASP A 180 -25.80 -11.22 -18.09
#